data_AF-A0A4S2KWN1-F1
#
_entry.id   AF-A0A4S2KWN1-F1
#
_cell.length_a   1.000
_cell.length_b   1.000
_cell.length_c   1.000
_cell.angle_alpha   90.00
_cell.angle_beta   90.00
_cell.angle_gamma   90.00
#
_symmetry.space_group_name_H-M   'P 1'
#
loop_
_entity.id
_entity.type
_entity.pdbx_description
1 polymer ?
#
loop_
_entity_poly.entity_id
_entity_poly.type
_entity_poly.pdbx_seq_one_letter_code
_entity_poly.pdbx_strand_id
1 'polypeptide(L)'
;MVICVTFIAVGCLVGALSRSIPPYDSCMEACGEDLLEDDVLEINDLVCRDQCNSEERGRCLAKHQNNEDEIRKCWKEALDRCVARCGDNDNRCLQICRALNCPPLP
;
A
#
# COMPACT_ATOMS: atom_id res chain seq x y z
N MET A 1 22.37 31.77 -23.90
CA MET A 1 21.26 30.90 -24.34
C MET A 1 21.51 29.43 -24.00
N VAL A 2 22.73 28.89 -24.18
CA VAL A 2 23.07 27.49 -23.82
C VAL A 2 22.90 27.18 -22.32
N ILE A 3 23.29 28.11 -21.45
CA ILE A 3 23.18 27.96 -19.99
C ILE A 3 21.71 27.89 -19.53
N CYS A 4 20.80 28.64 -20.15
CA CYS A 4 19.38 28.61 -19.81
C CYS A 4 18.73 27.27 -20.18
N VAL A 5 19.14 26.66 -21.30
CA VAL A 5 18.62 25.36 -21.75
C VAL A 5 19.06 24.24 -20.80
N THR A 6 20.29 24.30 -20.26
CA THR A 6 20.77 23.31 -19.29
C THR A 6 20.02 23.38 -17.96
N PHE A 7 19.68 24.57 -17.46
CA PHE A 7 18.91 24.71 -16.21
C PHE A 7 17.46 24.22 -16.36
N ILE A 8 16.83 24.47 -17.51
CA ILE A 8 15.47 23.97 -17.79
C ILE A 8 15.49 22.44 -17.89
N ALA A 9 16.49 21.86 -18.57
CA ALA A 9 16.64 20.42 -18.68
C ALA A 9 16.87 19.74 -17.31
N VAL A 10 17.71 20.31 -16.45
CA VAL A 10 17.94 19.82 -15.09
C VAL A 10 16.68 19.96 -14.22
N GLY A 11 15.97 21.09 -14.32
CA GLY A 11 14.70 21.30 -13.60
C GLY A 11 13.61 20.32 -14.01
N CYS A 12 13.48 20.00 -15.29
CA CYS A 12 12.57 18.96 -15.79
C CYS A 12 12.98 17.56 -15.32
N LEU A 13 14.29 17.27 -15.25
CA LEU A 13 14.79 15.97 -14.76
C LEU A 13 14.47 15.78 -13.28
N VAL A 14 14.71 16.81 -12.45
CA VAL A 14 14.40 16.79 -11.01
C VAL A 14 12.89 16.70 -10.78
N GLY A 15 12.08 17.47 -11.53
CA GLY A 15 10.61 17.39 -11.45
C GLY A 15 10.03 16.02 -11.83
N ALA A 16 10.68 15.30 -12.76
CA ALA A 16 10.32 13.93 -13.12
C ALA A 16 10.76 12.89 -12.06
N LEU A 17 11.81 13.18 -11.28
CA LEU A 17 12.36 12.30 -10.25
C LEU A 17 11.76 12.54 -8.86
N SER A 18 11.12 13.69 -8.60
CA SER A 18 10.46 14.01 -7.33
C SER A 18 9.08 13.35 -7.16
N ARG A 19 8.83 12.17 -7.74
CA ARG A 19 7.62 11.41 -7.41
C ARG A 19 7.69 11.07 -5.92
N SER A 20 6.83 11.71 -5.12
CA SER A 20 6.63 11.38 -3.73
C SER A 20 6.34 9.89 -3.60
N ILE A 21 6.99 9.22 -2.64
CA ILE A 21 6.70 7.83 -2.29
C ILE A 21 5.19 7.73 -2.01
N PRO A 22 4.48 6.78 -2.64
CA PRO A 22 3.07 6.58 -2.36
C PRO A 22 2.83 6.36 -0.85
N PRO A 23 1.72 6.89 -0.27
CA PRO A 23 1.46 6.77 1.16
C PRO A 23 1.47 5.33 1.68
N TYR A 24 1.02 4.38 0.85
CA TYR A 24 1.08 2.95 1.19
C TYR A 24 2.52 2.45 1.36
N ASP A 25 3.41 2.76 0.40
CA ASP A 25 4.79 2.28 0.42
C ASP A 25 5.55 2.87 1.62
N SER A 26 5.36 4.17 1.89
CA SER A 26 5.94 4.82 3.07
C SER A 26 5.43 4.23 4.39
N CYS A 27 4.16 3.83 4.46
CA CYS A 27 3.61 3.15 5.64
C CYS A 27 4.20 1.75 5.81
N MET A 28 4.32 1.00 4.72
CA MET A 28 4.88 -0.35 4.73
C MET A 28 6.36 -0.37 5.13
N GLU A 29 7.15 0.60 4.67
CA GLU A 29 8.55 0.77 5.07
C GLU A 29 8.68 1.01 6.58
N ALA A 30 7.81 1.86 7.15
CA ALA A 30 7.83 2.18 8.58
C ALA A 30 7.47 0.98 9.48
N CYS A 31 6.73 -0.01 8.98
CA CYS A 31 6.44 -1.23 9.75
C CYS A 31 7.68 -2.11 9.99
N GLY A 32 8.74 -1.95 9.19
CA GLY A 32 9.95 -2.78 9.24
C GLY A 32 11.15 -2.16 9.98
N GLU A 33 11.00 -1.01 10.64
CA GLU A 33 12.12 -0.27 11.27
C GLU A 33 12.42 -0.62 12.74
N ASP A 34 11.87 -1.70 13.31
CA ASP A 34 12.15 -2.07 14.71
C ASP A 34 13.34 -3.05 14.87
N LEU A 35 14.40 -2.55 15.53
CA LEU A 35 15.76 -3.09 15.61
C LEU A 35 16.02 -4.15 16.71
N LEU A 36 15.05 -4.96 17.16
CA LEU A 36 15.30 -5.93 18.24
C LEU A 36 14.61 -7.29 18.00
N GLU A 37 15.33 -8.38 18.28
CA GLU A 37 14.92 -9.77 18.06
C GLU A 37 14.02 -10.28 19.20
N ASP A 38 12.68 -10.25 19.08
CA ASP A 38 11.78 -10.98 19.99
C ASP A 38 10.37 -11.21 19.38
N ASP A 39 9.77 -12.39 19.62
CA ASP A 39 8.52 -12.89 19.00
C ASP A 39 7.28 -11.98 19.18
N VAL A 40 7.30 -11.05 20.14
CA VAL A 40 6.23 -10.05 20.36
C VAL A 40 6.15 -9.06 19.19
N LEU A 41 7.22 -8.88 18.42
CA LEU A 41 7.29 -7.93 17.31
C LEU A 41 6.66 -8.46 16.02
N GLU A 42 6.61 -9.78 15.81
CA GLU A 42 5.99 -10.37 14.62
C GLU A 42 4.49 -10.05 14.55
N ILE A 43 3.82 -10.04 15.70
CA ILE A 43 2.40 -9.64 15.79
C ILE A 43 2.23 -8.15 15.50
N ASN A 44 3.13 -7.31 16.00
CA ASN A 44 3.06 -5.85 15.79
C ASN A 44 3.30 -5.48 14.31
N ASP A 45 4.24 -6.13 13.64
CA ASP A 45 4.50 -5.91 12.22
C ASP A 45 3.31 -6.35 11.36
N LEU A 46 2.70 -7.51 11.66
CA LEU A 46 1.48 -7.96 11.00
C LEU A 46 0.33 -6.94 11.16
N VAL A 47 0.10 -6.45 12.38
CA VAL A 47 -0.93 -5.44 12.66
C VAL A 47 -0.64 -4.12 11.93
N CYS A 48 0.62 -3.68 11.92
CA CYS A 48 1.04 -2.47 11.21
C CYS A 48 0.77 -2.58 9.70
N ARG A 49 1.19 -3.68 9.07
CA ARG A 49 1.00 -3.91 7.63
C ARG A 49 -0.47 -4.04 7.23
N ASP A 50 -1.31 -4.54 8.11
CA ASP A 50 -2.76 -4.60 7.90
C ASP A 50 -3.40 -3.22 8.04
N GLN A 51 -2.94 -2.41 8.99
CA GLN A 51 -3.36 -1.01 9.11
C GLN A 51 -3.02 -0.22 7.83
N CYS A 52 -1.79 -0.33 7.32
CA CYS A 52 -1.39 0.31 6.06
C CYS A 52 -2.29 -0.08 4.89
N ASN A 53 -2.64 -1.37 4.79
CA ASN A 53 -3.51 -1.87 3.71
C ASN A 53 -4.95 -1.36 3.85
N SER A 54 -5.47 -1.30 5.07
CA SER A 54 -6.80 -0.76 5.38
C SER A 54 -6.91 0.72 5.02
N GLU A 55 -5.89 1.52 5.37
CA GLU A 55 -5.83 2.94 5.03
C GLU A 55 -5.76 3.17 3.52
N GLU A 56 -4.94 2.39 2.81
CA GLU A 56 -4.83 2.51 1.37
C GLU A 56 -6.13 2.13 0.67
N ARG A 57 -6.80 1.07 1.13
CA ARG A 57 -8.15 0.74 0.68
C ARG A 57 -9.12 1.89 0.94
N GLY A 58 -9.06 2.51 2.13
CA GLY A 58 -9.87 3.68 2.47
C GLY A 58 -9.65 4.86 1.51
N ARG A 59 -8.38 5.17 1.19
CA ARG A 59 -8.01 6.21 0.21
C ARG A 59 -8.56 5.89 -1.18
N CYS A 60 -8.45 4.64 -1.62
CA CYS A 60 -8.99 4.19 -2.91
C CYS A 60 -10.53 4.33 -2.95
N LEU A 61 -11.23 3.85 -1.93
CA LEU A 61 -12.69 3.95 -1.83
C LEU A 61 -13.16 5.41 -1.82
N ALA A 62 -12.46 6.28 -1.07
CA ALA A 62 -12.78 7.71 -1.02
C ALA A 62 -12.63 8.40 -2.38
N LYS A 63 -11.72 7.94 -3.23
CA LYS A 63 -11.52 8.46 -4.59
C LYS A 63 -12.60 7.99 -5.57
N HIS A 64 -13.25 6.86 -5.31
CA HIS A 64 -14.13 6.17 -6.26
C HIS A 64 -15.57 5.98 -5.76
N GLN A 65 -16.04 6.82 -4.82
CA GLN A 65 -17.33 6.68 -4.12
C GLN A 65 -18.57 6.44 -5.01
N ASN A 66 -18.54 6.89 -6.28
CA ASN A 66 -19.66 6.79 -7.22
C ASN A 66 -19.40 5.81 -8.38
N ASN A 67 -18.37 4.97 -8.29
CA ASN A 67 -18.03 4.01 -9.33
C ASN A 67 -17.88 2.61 -8.72
N GLU A 68 -18.93 1.80 -8.84
CA GLU A 68 -18.99 0.45 -8.27
C GLU A 68 -17.87 -0.47 -8.76
N ASP A 69 -17.46 -0.33 -10.03
CA ASP A 69 -16.40 -1.15 -10.61
C ASP A 69 -15.04 -0.80 -10.00
N GLU A 70 -14.75 0.48 -9.84
CA GLU A 70 -13.53 0.94 -9.17
C GLU A 70 -13.56 0.63 -7.67
N ILE A 71 -14.72 0.72 -7.01
CA ILE A 71 -14.89 0.27 -5.62
C ILE A 71 -14.52 -1.21 -5.50
N ARG A 72 -15.06 -2.08 -6.37
CA ARG A 72 -14.75 -3.51 -6.38
C ARG A 72 -13.25 -3.75 -6.61
N LYS A 73 -12.63 -2.96 -7.47
CA LYS A 73 -11.19 -3.00 -7.72
C LYS A 73 -10.39 -2.60 -6.48
N CYS A 74 -10.77 -1.55 -5.75
CA CYS A 74 -10.11 -1.17 -4.48
C CYS A 74 -10.10 -2.31 -3.47
N TRP A 75 -11.22 -3.03 -3.31
CA TRP A 75 -11.30 -4.20 -2.43
C TRP A 75 -10.43 -5.35 -2.91
N LYS A 76 -10.44 -5.63 -4.22
CA LYS A 76 -9.60 -6.67 -4.82
C LYS A 76 -8.11 -6.36 -4.64
N GLU A 77 -7.67 -5.13 -4.88
CA GLU A 77 -6.28 -4.73 -4.70
C GLU A 77 -5.84 -4.86 -3.23
N ALA A 78 -6.72 -4.52 -2.29
CA ALA A 78 -6.44 -4.72 -0.86
C ALA A 78 -6.30 -6.20 -0.50
N LEU A 79 -7.14 -7.07 -1.07
CA LEU A 79 -7.02 -8.52 -0.93
C LEU A 79 -5.72 -9.04 -1.53
N ASP A 80 -5.39 -8.62 -2.75
CA ASP A 80 -4.19 -9.07 -3.48
C ASP A 80 -2.91 -8.69 -2.70
N ARG A 81 -2.84 -7.46 -2.16
CA ARG A 81 -1.75 -7.03 -1.27
C ARG A 81 -1.64 -7.89 -0.01
N CYS A 82 -2.77 -8.27 0.59
CA CYS A 82 -2.78 -9.12 1.77
C CYS A 82 -2.28 -10.53 1.44
N VAL A 83 -2.82 -11.14 0.37
CA VAL A 83 -2.47 -12.49 -0.08
C VAL A 83 -1.01 -12.60 -0.50
N ALA A 84 -0.45 -11.58 -1.16
CA ALA A 84 0.95 -11.55 -1.55
C ALA A 84 1.93 -11.64 -0.36
N ARG A 85 1.45 -11.35 0.86
CA ARG A 85 2.21 -11.47 2.11
C ARG A 85 2.01 -12.83 2.79
N CYS A 86 0.97 -13.58 2.41
CA CYS A 86 0.82 -14.95 2.85
C CYS A 86 1.85 -15.82 2.12
N GLY A 87 2.64 -16.60 2.86
CA GLY A 87 3.48 -17.62 2.24
C GLY A 87 2.64 -18.70 1.53
N ASP A 88 3.25 -19.45 0.62
CA ASP A 88 2.58 -20.38 -0.32
C ASP A 88 1.62 -21.39 0.33
N ASN A 89 1.78 -21.71 1.63
CA ASN A 89 1.02 -22.74 2.34
C ASN A 89 0.26 -22.23 3.58
N ASP A 90 0.13 -20.91 3.79
CA ASP A 90 -0.60 -20.38 4.94
C ASP A 90 -2.10 -20.19 4.64
N ASN A 91 -2.83 -21.30 4.68
CA ASN A 91 -4.30 -21.30 4.51
C ASN A 91 -5.02 -20.42 5.54
N ARG A 92 -4.45 -20.24 6.74
CA ARG A 92 -5.05 -19.40 7.78
C ARG A 92 -4.90 -17.93 7.40
N CYS A 93 -3.71 -17.51 6.98
CA CYS A 93 -3.46 -16.17 6.45
C CYS A 93 -4.41 -15.86 5.28
N LEU A 94 -4.54 -16.78 4.31
CA LEU A 94 -5.43 -16.60 3.17
C LEU A 94 -6.90 -16.40 3.58
N GLN A 95 -7.39 -17.15 4.58
CA GLN A 95 -8.75 -17.00 5.10
C GLN A 95 -8.95 -15.64 5.78
N ILE A 96 -7.97 -15.20 6.59
CA ILE A 96 -8.02 -13.89 7.26
C ILE A 96 -8.02 -12.77 6.22
N CYS A 97 -7.16 -12.83 5.21
CA CYS A 97 -7.12 -11.85 4.13
C CYS A 97 -8.46 -11.70 3.42
N ARG A 98 -9.13 -12.83 3.12
CA ARG A 98 -10.47 -12.84 2.50
C ARG A 98 -11.54 -12.27 3.41
N ALA A 99 -11.48 -12.56 4.72
CA ALA A 99 -12.44 -12.03 5.68
C ALA A 99 -12.30 -10.50 5.85
N LEU A 100 -11.07 -9.99 5.91
CA LEU A 100 -10.78 -8.57 6.11
C LEU A 100 -11.00 -7.72 4.87
N ASN A 101 -10.87 -8.30 3.67
CA ASN A 101 -10.92 -7.59 2.38
C ASN A 101 -12.11 -8.02 1.51
N CYS A 102 -13.22 -8.39 2.16
CA CYS A 102 -14.48 -8.63 1.48
C CYS A 102 -15.27 -7.32 1.33
N PRO A 103 -15.71 -6.93 0.13
CA PRO A 103 -16.60 -5.79 -0.03
C PRO A 103 -17.91 -5.99 0.73
N PRO A 104 -18.51 -4.92 1.30
CA PRO A 104 -19.83 -5.01 1.93
C PRO A 104 -20.87 -5.47 0.90
N LEU A 105 -21.83 -6.27 1.35
CA LEU A 105 -22.96 -6.68 0.51
C LEU A 105 -23.78 -5.44 0.10
N PRO A 106 -24.29 -5.40 -1.15
CA PRO A 106 -25.15 -4.33 -1.63
C PRO A 106 -26.51 -4.28 -0.90
#